data_AF-A0A971TEH0-F1
#
_entry.id   AF-A0A971TEH0-F1
#
_cell.length_a   1.000
_cell.length_b   1.000
_cell.length_c   1.000
_cell.angle_alpha   90.00
_cell.angle_beta   90.00
_cell.angle_gamma   90.00
#
_symmetry.space_group_name_H-M   'P 1'
#
loop_
_entity.id
_entity.type
_entity.pdbx_description
1 polymer ?
#
loop_
_entity_poly.entity_id
_entity_poly.type
_entity_poly.pdbx_seq_one_letter_code
_entity_poly.pdbx_strand_id
1 'polypeptide(L)' 'VAAITIYDMAKAVDRWMEISEIKLLEKWGGKSGHVKR' A
#
# COMPACT_ATOMS: atom_id res chain seq x y z
N VAL A 1 5.36 3.28 -2.61
CA VAL A 1 6.58 2.93 -3.38
C VAL A 1 6.88 1.43 -3.32
N ALA A 2 7.00 0.82 -2.14
CA ALA A 2 7.35 -0.61 -2.01
C ALA A 2 6.54 -1.58 -2.90
N ALA A 3 5.21 -1.46 -2.94
CA ALA A 3 4.37 -2.32 -3.78
C ALA A 3 4.68 -2.19 -5.29
N ILE A 4 4.99 -0.97 -5.75
CA ILE A 4 5.37 -0.70 -7.14
C ILE A 4 6.74 -1.32 -7.45
N THR A 5 7.68 -1.27 -6.49
CA THR A 5 8.98 -1.94 -6.62
C THR A 5 8.83 -3.45 -6.80
N ILE A 6 7.91 -4.07 -6.04
CA ILE A 6 7.63 -5.50 -6.19
C ILE A 6 7.05 -5.83 -7.55
N TYR A 7 6.12 -5.01 -8.05
CA TYR A 7 5.58 -5.15 -9.40
C TYR A 7 6.70 -5.09 -10.45
N ASP A 8 7.64 -4.14 -10.34
CA ASP A 8 8.74 -4.01 -11.30
C ASP A 8 9.64 -5.26 -11.37
N MET A 9 9.88 -5.92 -10.24
CA MET A 9 10.66 -7.15 -10.16
C MET A 9 9.91 -8.38 -10.71
N ALA A 10 8.57 -8.42 -10.59
CA ALA A 10 7.76 -9.60 -10.90
C ALA A 10 6.99 -9.51 -12.23
N LYS A 11 6.86 -8.33 -12.85
CA LYS A 11 6.07 -8.09 -14.08
C LYS A 11 6.47 -8.97 -15.27
N ALA A 12 7.68 -9.51 -15.28
CA ALA A 12 8.15 -10.40 -16.34
C ALA A 12 7.48 -11.79 -16.26
N VAL A 13 7.08 -12.21 -15.06
CA VAL A 13 6.39 -13.49 -14.81
C VAL A 13 4.89 -13.33 -15.01
N ASP A 14 4.32 -12.26 -14.46
CA ASP A 14 2.91 -11.92 -14.65
C ASP A 14 2.74 -10.41 -14.84
N ARG A 15 2.24 -10.04 -16.02
CA ARG A 15 2.01 -8.64 -16.41
C ARG A 15 0.71 -8.08 -15.87
N TRP A 16 -0.23 -8.93 -15.45
CA TRP A 16 -1.56 -8.55 -15.01
C TRP A 16 -1.69 -8.50 -13.49
N MET A 17 -0.58 -8.56 -12.76
CA MET A 17 -0.58 -8.43 -11.30
C MET A 17 -1.30 -7.16 -10.84
N GLU A 18 -2.20 -7.31 -9.88
CA GLU A 18 -2.94 -6.20 -9.29
C GLU A 18 -2.37 -5.86 -7.90
N ILE A 19 -2.12 -4.56 -7.66
CA ILE A 19 -1.83 -4.06 -6.32
C ILE A 19 -3.14 -3.61 -5.68
N SER A 20 -3.60 -4.33 -4.67
CA SER A 20 -4.88 -4.08 -3.98
C SER A 20 -4.67 -3.75 -2.49
N GLU A 21 -5.78 -3.43 -1.79
CA GLU A 21 -5.82 -3.23 -0.33
C GLU A 21 -4.92 -2.11 0.23
N ILE A 22 -4.58 -1.11 -0.57
CA ILE A 22 -3.86 0.09 -0.11
C ILE A 22 -4.80 0.94 0.74
N LYS A 23 -4.57 0.96 2.06
CA LYS A 23 -5.38 1.73 3.01
C LYS A 23 -4.59 2.13 4.25
N LEU A 24 -5.05 3.20 4.92
CA LEU A 24 -4.55 3.59 6.23
C LEU A 24 -5.13 2.65 7.29
N LEU A 25 -4.27 2.02 8.09
CA LEU A 25 -4.69 1.17 9.21
C LEU A 25 -4.75 1.96 10.52
N GLU A 26 -3.77 2.84 10.71
CA GLU A 26 -3.63 3.62 11.93
C GLU A 26 -2.93 4.94 11.63
N LYS A 27 -3.37 5.99 12.30
CA LYS A 27 -2.70 7.29 12.34
C LYS A 27 -2.84 7.83 13.75
N TRP A 28 -1.73 8.28 14.31
CA TRP A 28 -1.70 8.94 15.61
C TRP A 28 -1.17 10.37 15.46
N GLY A 29 -1.88 11.34 16.04
CA GLY A 29 -1.43 12.74 16.14
C GLY A 29 -2.13 13.73 15.21
N GLY A 30 -1.95 15.02 15.55
CA GLY A 30 -2.64 16.16 14.93
C GLY A 30 -3.99 16.48 15.58
N LYS A 31 -4.70 17.49 15.05
CA LYS A 31 -6.04 17.89 15.53
C LYS A 31 -7.05 16.73 15.53
N SER A 32 -6.84 15.76 14.64
CA SER A 32 -7.69 14.57 14.47
C SER A 32 -7.49 13.51 15.55
N GLY A 33 -6.44 13.60 16.38
CA GLY A 33 -6.15 12.61 17.42
C GLY A 33 -5.73 11.25 16.88
N HIS A 34 -6.20 10.18 17.51
CA HIS A 34 -5.92 8.80 17.14
C HIS A 34 -7.03 8.26 16.23
N VAL A 35 -6.64 7.85 15.02
CA VAL A 35 -7.51 7.20 14.05
C VAL A 35 -7.02 5.77 13.91
N LYS A 36 -7.87 4.82 14.28
CA LYS A 36 -7.65 3.40 14.10
C LYS A 36 -8.79 2.85 13.25
N ARG A 37 -8.44 2.10 12.21
CA ARG A 37 -9.42 1.37 11.40
C ARG A 37 -9.73 0.01 12.02
#